data_AF-H3C9S8-F1
#
_entry.id   AF-H3C9S8-F1
#
_cell.length_a   1.000
_cell.length_b   1.000
_cell.length_c   1.000
_cell.angle_alpha   90.00
_cell.angle_beta   90.00
_cell.angle_gamma   90.00
#
_symmetry.space_group_name_H-M   'P 1'
#
loop_
_entity.id
_entity.type
_entity.pdbx_description
1 polymer ?
#
loop_
_entity_poly.entity_id
_entity_poly.type
_entity_poly.pdbx_seq_one_letter_code
_entity_poly.pdbx_strand_id
1 'polypeptide(L)'
;EYLVQQEAGHLNVAIVRPSIVGASWKEPFPGWIDNFNGPSGIFIAAGKGILRTMRASNDAVADLVPVDVVINTMLAAAWYSGSQAVNRPRNILVYNCTTGGINPFHWGEIVLCLRDAVQLNVLATQKINLPSRSEPFTKELWNATDHKLGVILHSSFVNYRMMKTITRLHKSMMVLEYFTSHSWVWNTNNVAMLMAQMSP
;
A
#
# COMPACT_ATOMS: atom_id res chain seq x y z
N GLU A 1 -10.97 -19.73 3.20
CA GLU A 1 -12.25 -19.53 2.47
C GLU A 1 -12.93 -20.85 2.15
N TYR A 2 -12.25 -21.79 1.50
CA TYR A 2 -12.79 -23.13 1.26
C TYR A 2 -13.29 -23.81 2.54
N LEU A 3 -12.49 -23.80 3.60
CA LEU A 3 -12.90 -24.32 4.92
C LEU A 3 -14.16 -23.61 5.46
N VAL A 4 -14.25 -22.29 5.30
CA VAL A 4 -15.43 -21.53 5.74
C VAL A 4 -16.67 -21.91 4.93
N GLN A 5 -16.52 -22.17 3.62
CA GLN A 5 -17.62 -22.67 2.79
C GLN A 5 -18.07 -24.07 3.19
N GLN A 6 -17.16 -24.94 3.62
CA GLN A 6 -17.48 -26.29 4.08
C GLN A 6 -18.15 -26.29 5.46
N GLU A 7 -17.64 -25.47 6.38
CA GLU A 7 -17.99 -25.54 7.80
C GLU A 7 -19.04 -24.49 8.23
N ALA A 8 -19.46 -23.58 7.36
CA ALA A 8 -20.40 -22.51 7.73
C ALA A 8 -21.74 -23.03 8.26
N GLY A 9 -22.18 -24.23 7.84
CA GLY A 9 -23.43 -24.85 8.28
C GLY A 9 -24.60 -23.86 8.26
N HIS A 10 -25.24 -23.65 9.41
CA HIS A 10 -26.38 -22.74 9.58
C HIS A 10 -26.00 -21.29 9.94
N LEU A 11 -24.72 -20.94 10.03
CA LEU A 11 -24.27 -19.59 10.38
C LEU A 11 -24.43 -18.61 9.23
N ASN A 12 -24.88 -17.39 9.51
CA ASN A 12 -24.86 -16.31 8.52
C ASN A 12 -23.43 -15.85 8.28
N VAL A 13 -22.88 -16.20 7.11
CA VAL A 13 -21.48 -15.93 6.76
C VAL A 13 -21.40 -15.11 5.49
N ALA A 14 -20.53 -14.10 5.53
CA ALA A 14 -20.09 -13.32 4.38
C ALA A 14 -18.56 -13.29 4.38
N ILE A 15 -17.95 -13.24 3.19
CA ILE A 15 -16.50 -13.11 3.02
C ILE A 15 -16.23 -11.77 2.37
N VAL A 16 -15.38 -10.94 2.99
CA VAL A 16 -14.89 -9.70 2.38
C VAL A 16 -13.41 -9.88 2.03
N ARG A 17 -13.07 -9.64 0.77
CA ARG A 17 -11.70 -9.71 0.24
C ARG A 17 -11.27 -8.30 -0.16
N PRO A 18 -10.50 -7.59 0.68
CA PRO A 18 -9.93 -6.32 0.29
C PRO A 18 -8.75 -6.52 -0.66
N SER A 19 -8.51 -5.54 -1.53
CA SER A 19 -7.24 -5.38 -2.23
C SER A 19 -6.16 -4.81 -1.27
N ILE A 20 -5.13 -4.15 -1.80
CA ILE A 20 -4.07 -3.57 -0.96
C ILE A 20 -4.69 -2.48 -0.09
N VAL A 21 -4.69 -2.67 1.23
CA VAL A 21 -5.27 -1.70 2.16
C VAL A 21 -4.27 -0.59 2.45
N GLY A 22 -4.69 0.65 2.22
CA GLY A 22 -3.94 1.87 2.48
C GLY A 22 -4.46 2.65 3.69
N ALA A 23 -3.96 3.87 3.83
CA ALA A 23 -4.42 4.83 4.84
C ALA A 23 -5.91 5.16 4.67
N SER A 24 -6.54 5.62 5.75
CA SER A 24 -7.93 6.05 5.72
C SER A 24 -8.15 7.23 4.78
N TRP A 25 -9.32 7.28 4.15
CA TRP A 25 -9.75 8.41 3.37
C TRP A 25 -10.42 9.48 4.25
N LYS A 26 -11.32 9.07 5.15
CA LYS A 26 -12.13 9.95 5.99
C LYS A 26 -12.01 9.65 7.48
N GLU A 27 -12.21 8.39 7.88
CA GLU A 27 -12.31 8.02 9.30
C GLU A 27 -11.13 7.15 9.76
N PRO A 28 -10.57 7.37 10.96
CA PRO A 28 -10.94 8.39 11.97
C PRO A 28 -10.54 9.83 11.57
N PHE A 29 -9.54 9.98 10.70
CA PHE A 29 -9.19 11.21 9.99
C PHE A 29 -8.39 10.83 8.73
N PRO A 30 -8.31 11.68 7.69
CA PRO A 30 -7.59 11.36 6.46
C PRO A 30 -6.09 11.05 6.69
N GLY A 31 -5.59 9.97 6.10
CA GLY A 31 -4.18 9.57 6.19
C GLY A 31 -3.83 8.79 7.46
N TRP A 32 -4.81 8.43 8.30
CA TRP A 32 -4.58 7.57 9.45
C TRP A 32 -4.16 6.16 9.01
N ILE A 33 -3.16 5.62 9.72
CA ILE A 33 -2.64 4.26 9.57
C ILE A 33 -2.45 3.65 10.96
N ASP A 34 -2.73 2.37 11.10
CA ASP A 34 -2.52 1.62 12.34
C ASP A 34 -1.06 1.14 12.48
N ASN A 35 -0.41 0.87 11.34
CA ASN A 35 0.96 0.36 11.27
C ASN A 35 1.65 0.73 9.94
N PHE A 36 2.94 0.42 9.85
CA PHE A 36 3.77 0.65 8.65
C PHE A 36 3.93 -0.59 7.77
N ASN A 37 3.02 -1.56 7.87
CA ASN A 37 3.11 -2.78 7.08
C ASN A 37 2.69 -2.53 5.63
N GLY A 38 3.21 -3.37 4.73
CA GLY A 38 2.86 -3.35 3.31
C GLY A 38 3.17 -1.99 2.63
N PRO A 39 2.20 -1.38 1.94
CA PRO A 39 2.42 -0.18 1.11
C PRO A 39 2.83 1.04 1.95
N SER A 40 2.29 1.21 3.16
CA SER A 40 2.60 2.34 4.05
C SER A 40 4.09 2.42 4.37
N GLY A 41 4.74 1.27 4.62
CA GLY A 41 6.18 1.20 4.86
C GLY A 41 7.01 1.56 3.63
N ILE A 42 6.55 1.18 2.44
CA ILE A 42 7.20 1.53 1.16
C ILE A 42 7.13 3.04 0.93
N PHE A 43 5.94 3.64 1.12
CA PHE A 43 5.73 5.08 0.95
C PHE A 43 6.56 5.91 1.94
N ILE A 44 6.66 5.47 3.19
CA ILE A 44 7.51 6.14 4.19
C ILE A 44 8.99 5.98 3.86
N ALA A 45 9.43 4.78 3.44
CA ALA A 45 10.81 4.56 3.04
C ALA A 45 11.18 5.42 1.81
N ALA A 46 10.25 5.57 0.86
CA ALA A 46 10.41 6.44 -0.29
C ALA A 46 10.47 7.92 0.14
N GLY A 47 9.53 8.35 0.99
CA GLY A 47 9.46 9.73 1.48
C GLY A 47 10.68 10.15 2.33
N LYS A 48 11.27 9.21 3.07
CA LYS A 48 12.52 9.41 3.82
C LYS A 48 13.79 9.29 2.97
N GLY A 49 13.68 9.00 1.67
CA GLY A 49 14.82 8.81 0.77
C GLY A 49 15.63 7.52 1.00
N ILE A 50 15.13 6.61 1.85
CA ILE A 50 15.73 5.29 2.13
C ILE A 50 15.51 4.37 0.93
N LEU A 51 14.30 4.35 0.38
CA LEU A 51 13.97 3.69 -0.87
C LEU A 51 14.04 4.72 -2.01
N ARG A 52 14.95 4.50 -2.97
CA ARG A 52 15.17 5.43 -4.09
C ARG A 52 14.60 4.95 -5.42
N THR A 53 14.46 3.64 -5.57
CA THR A 53 14.05 3.01 -6.84
C THR A 53 13.23 1.76 -6.55
N MET A 54 12.08 1.63 -7.21
CA MET A 54 11.24 0.43 -7.20
C MET A 54 10.91 0.06 -8.65
N ARG A 55 10.85 -1.25 -8.94
CA ARG A 55 10.39 -1.73 -10.25
C ARG A 55 8.87 -1.92 -10.19
N ALA A 56 8.17 -1.19 -11.04
CA ALA A 56 6.73 -1.27 -11.20
C ALA A 56 6.40 -0.83 -12.63
N SER A 57 5.29 -1.33 -13.16
CA SER A 57 4.73 -0.79 -14.40
C SER A 57 3.90 0.43 -14.07
N ASN A 58 4.20 1.58 -14.68
CA ASN A 58 3.45 2.81 -14.43
C ASN A 58 1.98 2.69 -14.86
N ASP A 59 1.70 1.82 -15.84
CA ASP A 59 0.35 1.57 -16.37
C ASP A 59 -0.36 0.43 -15.65
N ALA A 60 0.29 -0.24 -14.68
CA ALA A 60 -0.37 -1.25 -13.88
C ALA A 60 -1.22 -0.60 -12.77
N VAL A 61 -2.39 -1.18 -12.53
CA VAL A 61 -3.31 -0.76 -11.48
C VAL A 61 -2.75 -1.22 -10.12
N ALA A 62 -2.57 -0.28 -9.19
CA ALA A 62 -2.05 -0.56 -7.86
C ALA A 62 -3.11 -1.14 -6.91
N ASP A 63 -4.39 -0.96 -7.23
CA ASP A 63 -5.56 -1.47 -6.50
C ASP A 63 -5.48 -1.20 -4.99
N LEU A 64 -5.23 0.06 -4.64
CA LEU A 64 -5.16 0.55 -3.26
C LEU A 64 -6.56 0.94 -2.78
N VAL A 65 -7.03 0.35 -1.67
CA VAL A 65 -8.32 0.65 -1.05
C VAL A 65 -8.12 1.27 0.34
N PRO A 66 -8.80 2.38 0.69
CA PRO A 66 -8.71 2.96 2.03
C PRO A 66 -9.25 2.03 3.12
N VAL A 67 -8.62 2.01 4.29
CA VAL A 67 -9.01 1.12 5.40
C VAL A 67 -10.45 1.33 5.87
N ASP A 68 -10.93 2.58 5.89
CA ASP A 68 -12.29 2.94 6.28
C ASP A 68 -13.32 2.44 5.26
N VAL A 69 -13.00 2.42 3.97
CA VAL A 69 -13.85 1.82 2.94
C VAL A 69 -13.99 0.32 3.14
N VAL A 70 -12.91 -0.38 3.50
CA VAL A 70 -12.93 -1.81 3.79
C VAL A 70 -13.79 -2.11 5.02
N ILE A 71 -13.63 -1.34 6.09
CA ILE A 71 -14.42 -1.48 7.32
C ILE A 71 -15.91 -1.24 7.02
N ASN A 72 -16.25 -0.17 6.30
CA ASN A 72 -17.63 0.12 5.92
C ASN A 72 -18.23 -1.00 5.05
N THR A 73 -17.45 -1.56 4.12
CA THR A 73 -17.88 -2.72 3.32
C THR A 73 -18.14 -3.94 4.21
N MET A 74 -17.30 -4.18 5.23
CA MET A 74 -17.48 -5.27 6.18
C MET A 74 -18.73 -5.12 7.04
N LEU A 75 -18.99 -3.91 7.56
CA LEU A 75 -20.19 -3.60 8.33
C LEU A 75 -21.46 -3.76 7.48
N ALA A 76 -21.44 -3.25 6.25
CA ALA A 76 -22.54 -3.42 5.30
C ALA A 76 -22.80 -4.90 4.97
N ALA A 77 -21.75 -5.67 4.70
CA ALA A 77 -21.87 -7.10 4.40
C ALA A 77 -22.42 -7.89 5.60
N ALA A 78 -22.01 -7.54 6.83
CA ALA A 78 -22.51 -8.13 8.05
C ALA A 78 -24.01 -7.81 8.26
N TRP A 79 -24.41 -6.55 8.09
CA TRP A 79 -25.81 -6.13 8.15
C TRP A 79 -26.67 -6.88 7.13
N TYR A 80 -26.24 -6.91 5.86
CA TYR A 80 -26.98 -7.59 4.80
C TYR A 80 -27.12 -9.09 5.09
N SER A 81 -26.01 -9.76 5.43
CA SER A 81 -26.02 -11.19 5.78
C SER A 81 -26.91 -11.49 6.99
N GLY A 82 -26.92 -10.62 8.01
CA GLY A 82 -27.77 -10.75 9.18
C GLY A 82 -29.26 -10.50 8.89
N SER A 83 -29.57 -9.52 8.04
CA SER A 83 -30.95 -9.17 7.66
C SER A 83 -31.63 -10.26 6.82
N GLN A 84 -30.86 -11.09 6.12
CA GLN A 84 -31.37 -12.17 5.27
C GLN A 84 -31.45 -13.52 5.97
N ALA A 85 -31.56 -13.55 7.31
CA ALA A 85 -31.61 -14.79 8.09
C ALA A 85 -32.70 -15.79 7.63
N VAL A 86 -33.83 -15.30 7.08
CA VAL A 86 -34.93 -16.13 6.59
C VAL A 86 -34.75 -16.54 5.12
N ASN A 87 -34.12 -15.69 4.31
CA ASN A 87 -33.92 -15.90 2.86
C ASN A 87 -32.44 -16.04 2.52
N ARG A 88 -31.75 -16.94 3.22
CA ARG A 88 -30.30 -17.08 3.10
C ARG A 88 -29.90 -17.57 1.69
N PRO A 89 -28.94 -16.90 1.01
CA PRO A 89 -28.41 -17.42 -0.24
C PRO A 89 -27.72 -18.77 -0.02
N ARG A 90 -27.92 -19.71 -0.96
CA ARG A 90 -27.31 -21.06 -0.90
C ARG A 90 -25.78 -21.03 -0.85
N ASN A 91 -25.17 -20.02 -1.46
CA ASN A 91 -23.72 -19.83 -1.49
C ASN A 91 -23.32 -18.64 -0.62
N ILE A 92 -22.19 -18.77 0.09
CA ILE A 92 -21.60 -17.67 0.84
C ILE A 92 -21.22 -16.54 -0.13
N LEU A 93 -21.74 -15.35 0.13
CA LEU A 93 -21.43 -14.16 -0.67
C LEU A 93 -20.00 -13.70 -0.38
N VAL A 94 -19.27 -13.46 -1.47
CA VAL A 94 -17.90 -12.96 -1.46
C VAL A 94 -17.87 -11.55 -2.03
N TYR A 95 -17.44 -10.59 -1.24
CA TYR A 95 -17.37 -9.18 -1.58
C TYR A 95 -15.92 -8.80 -1.84
N ASN A 96 -15.55 -8.62 -3.12
CA ASN A 96 -14.22 -8.12 -3.49
C ASN A 96 -14.19 -6.58 -3.34
N CYS A 97 -13.65 -6.10 -2.22
CA CYS A 97 -13.51 -4.67 -1.93
C CYS A 97 -12.23 -4.16 -2.59
N THR A 98 -12.36 -3.71 -3.84
CA THR A 98 -11.24 -3.36 -4.72
C THR A 98 -11.55 -2.05 -5.45
N THR A 99 -10.53 -1.27 -5.78
CA THR A 99 -10.69 -0.01 -6.52
C THR A 99 -10.49 -0.20 -8.02
N GLY A 100 -9.72 -1.21 -8.44
CA GLY A 100 -9.30 -1.38 -9.84
C GLY A 100 -10.43 -1.44 -10.88
N GLY A 101 -11.60 -2.01 -10.54
CA GLY A 101 -12.75 -2.10 -11.46
C GLY A 101 -13.70 -0.90 -11.44
N ILE A 102 -13.58 0.00 -10.45
CA ILE A 102 -14.54 1.09 -10.21
C ILE A 102 -13.86 2.46 -10.40
N ASN A 103 -12.69 2.64 -9.78
CA ASN A 103 -11.89 3.84 -9.85
C ASN A 103 -10.40 3.44 -9.84
N PRO A 104 -9.85 3.00 -10.98
CA PRO A 104 -8.49 2.49 -11.06
C PRO A 104 -7.47 3.58 -10.72
N PHE A 105 -6.53 3.24 -9.85
CA PHE A 105 -5.40 4.09 -9.48
C PHE A 105 -4.09 3.39 -9.85
N HIS A 106 -3.28 4.03 -10.70
CA HIS A 106 -2.10 3.42 -11.30
C HIS A 106 -0.82 3.72 -10.51
N TRP A 107 0.19 2.85 -10.63
CA TRP A 107 1.48 3.07 -9.98
C TRP A 107 2.17 4.36 -10.44
N GLY A 108 1.99 4.77 -11.71
CA GLY A 108 2.51 6.05 -12.20
C GLY A 108 1.94 7.25 -11.45
N GLU A 109 0.64 7.23 -11.12
CA GLU A 109 -0.04 8.28 -10.38
C GLU A 109 0.44 8.34 -8.92
N ILE A 110 0.66 7.18 -8.30
CA ILE A 110 1.26 7.08 -6.95
C ILE A 110 2.63 7.77 -6.92
N VAL A 111 3.48 7.55 -7.93
CA VAL A 111 4.80 8.17 -8.01
C VAL A 111 4.70 9.70 -8.12
N LEU A 112 3.72 10.21 -8.84
CA LEU A 112 3.45 11.66 -8.93
C LEU A 112 3.00 12.22 -7.58
N CYS A 113 2.01 11.60 -6.93
CA CYS A 113 1.54 12.01 -5.61
C CYS A 113 2.67 12.00 -4.56
N LEU A 114 3.53 10.98 -4.57
CA LEU A 114 4.68 10.88 -3.67
C LEU A 114 5.70 11.99 -3.95
N ARG A 115 5.98 12.29 -5.21
CA ARG A 115 6.90 13.38 -5.58
C ARG A 115 6.40 14.72 -5.05
N ASP A 116 5.12 15.00 -5.21
CA ASP A 116 4.51 16.27 -4.77
C ASP A 116 4.47 16.35 -3.24
N ALA A 117 4.10 15.25 -2.56
CA ALA A 117 4.09 15.17 -1.10
C ALA A 117 5.49 15.29 -0.49
N VAL A 118 6.52 14.76 -1.14
CA VAL A 118 7.92 14.89 -0.70
C VAL A 118 8.43 16.31 -0.95
N GLN A 119 8.09 16.95 -2.07
CA GLN A 119 8.45 18.36 -2.30
C GLN A 119 7.86 19.29 -1.23
N LEU A 120 6.67 19.00 -0.71
CA LEU A 120 6.06 19.74 0.40
C LEU A 120 6.81 19.60 1.75
N ASN A 121 7.66 18.58 1.92
CA ASN A 121 8.40 18.32 3.16
C ASN A 121 9.91 18.59 3.08
N VAL A 122 10.45 19.01 1.92
CA VAL A 122 11.89 19.27 1.75
C VAL A 122 12.22 20.72 2.08
N LEU A 123 12.06 21.10 3.36
CA LEU A 123 12.92 22.09 4.00
C LEU A 123 14.09 21.46 4.78
N ALA A 124 14.21 20.12 4.77
CA ALA A 124 15.39 19.44 5.30
C ALA A 124 15.75 18.23 4.43
N THR A 125 16.83 18.39 3.66
CA THR A 125 17.73 17.32 3.19
C THR A 125 17.10 16.11 2.49
N GLN A 126 16.98 16.17 1.17
CA GLN A 126 17.77 15.36 0.22
C GLN A 126 17.04 15.39 -1.13
N LYS A 127 17.55 16.18 -2.07
CA LYS A 127 17.12 16.13 -3.48
C LYS A 127 17.18 14.68 -3.94
N ILE A 128 16.03 14.14 -4.36
CA ILE A 128 15.98 12.93 -5.19
C ILE A 128 16.57 13.34 -6.55
N ASN A 129 17.88 13.33 -6.66
CA ASN A 129 18.56 13.50 -7.93
C ASN A 129 18.36 12.19 -8.72
N LEU A 130 17.44 12.20 -9.70
CA LEU A 130 17.61 11.34 -10.87
C LEU A 130 18.82 11.90 -11.63
N PRO A 131 19.94 11.18 -11.75
CA PRO A 131 21.10 11.74 -12.43
C PRO A 131 20.86 11.69 -13.94
N SER A 132 20.59 12.86 -14.51
CA SER A 132 21.18 13.20 -15.80
C SER A 132 22.65 13.55 -15.57
N ARG A 133 23.46 13.18 -16.56
CA ARG A 133 24.92 13.02 -16.57
C ARG A 133 25.71 14.31 -16.24
N SER A 134 27.00 14.14 -15.86
CA SER A 134 28.11 15.13 -15.65
C SER A 134 28.20 15.70 -14.22
N GLU A 135 29.30 15.78 -13.45
CA GLU A 135 30.77 15.73 -13.62
C GLU A 135 31.44 15.10 -12.35
N PRO A 136 32.65 14.50 -12.40
CA PRO A 136 33.23 13.70 -11.29
C PRO A 136 33.87 14.48 -10.12
N PHE A 137 34.36 15.70 -10.35
CA PHE A 137 35.40 16.31 -9.50
C PHE A 137 34.89 16.99 -8.22
N THR A 138 33.63 17.43 -8.19
CA THR A 138 33.04 18.11 -7.02
C THR A 138 32.53 17.15 -5.94
N LYS A 139 32.45 15.85 -6.25
CA LYS A 139 31.90 14.81 -5.38
C LYS A 139 32.92 14.31 -4.34
N GLU A 140 34.21 14.44 -4.62
CA GLU A 140 35.28 13.95 -3.74
C GLU A 140 35.62 14.90 -2.60
N LEU A 141 35.55 16.22 -2.83
CA LEU A 141 35.92 17.21 -1.81
C LEU A 141 34.89 17.30 -0.67
N TRP A 142 33.60 17.16 -0.97
CA TRP A 142 32.52 17.21 0.02
C TRP A 142 32.47 15.96 0.92
N ASN A 143 32.91 14.80 0.41
CA ASN A 143 32.96 13.55 1.17
C ASN A 143 34.14 13.48 2.16
N ALA A 144 35.15 14.34 2.02
CA ALA A 144 36.40 14.22 2.76
C ALA A 144 36.36 14.89 4.15
N THR A 145 35.55 15.93 4.35
CA THR A 145 35.64 16.81 5.52
C THR A 145 34.65 16.53 6.66
N ASP A 146 33.57 15.77 6.45
CA ASP A 146 32.46 15.76 7.43
C ASP A 146 32.42 14.55 8.40
N HIS A 147 33.28 13.53 8.26
CA HIS A 147 32.98 12.21 8.82
C HIS A 147 34.09 11.39 9.48
N LYS A 148 35.24 11.96 9.82
CA LYS A 148 36.42 11.09 10.00
C LYS A 148 36.88 10.65 11.39
N LEU A 149 36.31 11.05 12.53
CA LEU A 149 36.82 10.46 13.80
C LEU A 149 35.79 10.13 14.90
N GLY A 150 34.76 10.95 15.12
CA GLY A 150 33.67 10.59 16.05
C GLY A 150 32.61 9.66 15.43
N VAL A 151 32.51 9.65 14.10
CA VAL A 151 31.48 8.94 13.34
C VAL A 151 31.82 7.46 13.19
N ILE A 152 33.09 7.05 13.08
CA ILE A 152 33.45 5.69 12.61
C ILE A 152 32.91 4.54 13.49
N LEU A 153 32.84 4.68 14.81
CA LEU A 153 32.32 3.62 15.69
C LEU A 153 30.78 3.60 15.78
N HIS A 154 30.11 4.77 15.82
CA HIS A 154 28.65 4.87 15.70
C HIS A 154 28.17 4.48 14.29
N SER A 155 28.93 4.88 13.28
CA SER A 155 28.77 4.59 11.85
C SER A 155 28.96 3.12 11.55
N SER A 156 29.85 2.38 12.21
CA SER A 156 29.97 0.93 11.93
C SER A 156 28.70 0.16 12.31
N PHE A 157 28.09 0.46 13.46
CA PHE A 157 26.84 -0.17 13.89
C PHE A 157 25.61 0.38 13.16
N VAL A 158 25.54 1.70 12.94
CA VAL A 158 24.48 2.35 12.18
C VAL A 158 24.52 1.93 10.70
N ASN A 159 25.70 1.82 10.09
CA ASN A 159 25.86 1.30 8.72
C ASN A 159 25.49 -0.17 8.64
N TYR A 160 25.86 -1.00 9.62
CA TYR A 160 25.45 -2.41 9.63
C TYR A 160 23.93 -2.56 9.77
N ARG A 161 23.29 -1.85 10.71
CA ARG A 161 21.83 -1.84 10.88
C ARG A 161 21.11 -1.30 9.65
N MET A 162 21.60 -0.21 9.07
CA MET A 162 21.04 0.40 7.86
C MET A 162 21.20 -0.52 6.65
N MET A 163 22.35 -1.16 6.48
CA MET A 163 22.58 -2.14 5.41
C MET A 163 21.64 -3.34 5.55
N LYS A 164 21.38 -3.81 6.78
CA LYS A 164 20.40 -4.86 7.05
C LYS A 164 18.98 -4.41 6.66
N THR A 165 18.59 -3.19 6.97
CA THR A 165 17.29 -2.62 6.58
C THR A 165 17.15 -2.49 5.06
N ILE A 166 18.16 -1.93 4.38
CA ILE A 166 18.19 -1.79 2.91
C ILE A 166 18.13 -3.16 2.25
N THR A 167 18.89 -4.15 2.74
CA THR A 167 18.88 -5.51 2.19
C THR A 167 17.52 -6.19 2.35
N ARG A 168 16.87 -6.02 3.50
CA ARG A 168 15.51 -6.53 3.74
C ARG A 168 14.51 -5.89 2.78
N LEU A 169 14.57 -4.57 2.66
CA LEU A 169 13.69 -3.80 1.79
C LEU A 169 13.88 -4.18 0.32
N HIS A 170 15.12 -4.34 -0.15
CA HIS A 170 15.41 -4.82 -1.51
C HIS A 170 14.83 -6.22 -1.77
N LYS A 171 15.00 -7.17 -0.83
CA LYS A 171 14.39 -8.51 -0.94
C LYS A 171 12.87 -8.44 -1.02
N SER A 172 12.24 -7.58 -0.21
CA SER A 172 10.78 -7.36 -0.28
C SER A 172 10.36 -6.79 -1.64
N MET A 173 11.13 -5.85 -2.21
CA MET A 173 10.82 -5.28 -3.53
C MET A 173 10.88 -6.33 -4.65
N MET A 174 11.85 -7.24 -4.60
CA MET A 174 11.95 -8.33 -5.59
C MET A 174 10.73 -9.25 -5.59
N VAL A 175 10.16 -9.52 -4.41
CA VAL A 175 8.93 -10.33 -4.29
C VAL A 175 7.71 -9.58 -4.80
N LEU A 176 7.67 -8.25 -4.60
CA LEU A 176 6.56 -7.41 -5.02
C LEU A 176 6.56 -7.10 -6.52
N GLU A 177 7.71 -7.19 -7.21
CA GLU A 177 7.86 -6.82 -8.62
C GLU A 177 6.79 -7.46 -9.54
N TYR A 178 6.47 -8.73 -9.32
CA TYR A 178 5.42 -9.40 -10.10
C TYR A 178 4.06 -8.73 -9.93
N PHE A 179 3.69 -8.38 -8.69
CA PHE A 179 2.41 -7.76 -8.35
C PHE A 179 2.33 -6.29 -8.72
N THR A 180 3.46 -5.57 -8.70
CA THR A 180 3.52 -4.15 -9.10
C THR A 180 3.64 -3.95 -10.62
N SER A 181 3.83 -5.03 -11.38
CA SER A 181 3.99 -4.99 -12.85
C SER A 181 2.77 -5.51 -13.62
N HIS A 182 1.78 -6.08 -12.93
CA HIS A 182 0.57 -6.64 -13.53
C HIS A 182 -0.68 -6.06 -12.90
N SER A 183 -1.68 -5.78 -13.73
CA SER A 183 -3.02 -5.39 -13.28
C SER A 183 -3.88 -6.63 -13.00
N TRP A 184 -4.79 -6.50 -12.05
CA TRP A 184 -5.70 -7.56 -11.65
C TRP A 184 -7.14 -7.11 -11.86
N VAL A 185 -7.97 -8.00 -12.41
CA VAL A 185 -9.38 -7.74 -12.65
C VAL A 185 -10.20 -8.56 -11.67
N TRP A 186 -10.99 -7.86 -10.86
CA TRP A 186 -11.86 -8.48 -9.85
C TRP A 186 -13.32 -8.28 -10.21
N ASN A 187 -14.14 -9.30 -9.94
CA ASN A 187 -15.58 -9.17 -10.03
C ASN A 187 -16.12 -8.44 -8.79
N THR A 188 -16.75 -7.28 -8.96
CA THR A 188 -17.29 -6.45 -7.88
C THR A 188 -18.82 -6.47 -7.80
N ASN A 189 -19.50 -7.39 -8.50
CA ASN A 189 -20.96 -7.44 -8.60
C ASN A 189 -21.65 -7.51 -7.24
N ASN A 190 -21.12 -8.30 -6.30
CA ASN A 190 -21.70 -8.42 -4.96
C ASN A 190 -21.57 -7.12 -4.16
N VAL A 191 -20.49 -6.36 -4.35
CA VAL A 191 -20.31 -5.04 -3.70
C VAL A 191 -21.27 -4.03 -4.32
N ALA A 192 -21.43 -4.03 -5.65
CA ALA A 192 -22.40 -3.18 -6.34
C ALA A 192 -23.84 -3.48 -5.90
N MET A 193 -24.20 -4.77 -5.79
CA MET A 193 -25.48 -5.22 -5.24
C MET A 193 -25.67 -4.70 -3.81
N LEU A 194 -24.66 -4.85 -2.95
CA LEU A 194 -24.72 -4.39 -1.56
C LEU A 194 -24.94 -2.88 -1.45
N MET A 195 -24.24 -2.08 -2.26
CA MET A 195 -24.42 -0.63 -2.31
C MET A 195 -25.84 -0.24 -2.76
N ALA A 196 -26.41 -0.97 -3.73
CA ALA A 196 -27.78 -0.73 -4.18
C ALA A 196 -28.83 -1.00 -3.09
N GLN A 197 -28.58 -1.97 -2.19
CA GLN A 197 -29.47 -2.27 -1.06
C GLN A 197 -29.43 -1.22 0.05
N MET A 198 -28.36 -0.42 0.10
CA MET A 198 -28.20 0.66 1.07
C MET A 198 -28.61 2.03 0.51
N SER A 199 -28.93 2.10 -0.78
CA SER A 199 -29.41 3.33 -1.42
C SER A 199 -30.90 3.49 -1.10
N PRO A 200 -31.34 4.68 -0.64
CA PRO A 200 -32.75 4.94 -0.29
C PRO A 200 -33.70 4.88 -1.47
#